data_AF-A0ABD3S195-F1
#
_entry.id   AF-A0ABD3S195-F1
#
_cell.length_a   1.000
_cell.length_b   1.000
_cell.length_c   1.000
_cell.angle_alpha   90.00
_cell.angle_beta   90.00
_cell.angle_gamma   90.00
#
_symmetry.space_group_name_H-M   'P 1'
#
loop_
_entity.id
_entity.type
_entity.pdbx_description
1 polymer ?
#
loop_
_entity_poly.entity_id
_entity_poly.type
_entity_poly.pdbx_seq_one_letter_code
_entity_poly.pdbx_strand_id
1 'polypeptide(L)'
;MSTSIRFSFGTTTNITIPKFTKPRYQTTKIRCIGWDPEGVLGPPQAGHISRLQFKKRLEKDSDARDAFQRQVQEERQRREAFRQSRVIPDTTEGLVEFLLDTEAQEIEFEIARLRPRLNEEFFSHLKLELGKLRFAVSKTQLLDMVELNELNRSLLTLLDENISSAYQSNQTAAAEYMEKLRGIMLKYITV
;
A
#
# COMPACT_ATOMS: atom_id res chain seq x y z
N MET A 1 59.88 -56.55 52.70
CA MET A 1 58.57 -57.23 52.90
C MET A 1 57.51 -56.15 53.01
N SER A 2 56.91 -55.75 51.88
CA SER A 2 55.49 -55.98 51.55
C SER A 2 54.57 -56.16 52.76
N THR A 3 53.82 -55.10 53.09
CA THR A 3 52.53 -55.18 53.78
C THR A 3 51.60 -54.13 53.18
N SER A 4 50.76 -54.58 52.26
CA SER A 4 49.65 -53.82 51.69
C SER A 4 48.55 -53.62 52.74
N ILE A 5 48.11 -52.38 52.94
CA ILE A 5 46.83 -52.11 53.62
C ILE A 5 45.83 -51.63 52.58
N ARG A 6 44.76 -52.42 52.44
CA ARG A 6 43.67 -52.29 51.49
C ARG A 6 42.78 -51.11 51.90
N PHE A 7 42.55 -50.17 50.99
CA PHE A 7 41.46 -49.20 51.12
C PHE A 7 40.16 -49.85 50.62
N SER A 8 39.19 -50.03 51.51
CA SER A 8 37.81 -50.35 51.16
C SER A 8 37.11 -49.07 50.66
N PHE A 9 36.67 -49.09 49.39
CA PHE A 9 35.80 -48.05 48.86
C PHE A 9 34.40 -48.20 49.46
N GLY A 10 34.03 -47.23 50.31
CA GLY A 10 32.65 -47.04 50.76
C GLY A 10 31.78 -46.48 49.63
N THR A 11 30.58 -47.03 49.54
CA THR A 11 29.50 -46.69 48.61
C THR A 11 29.17 -45.20 48.56
N THR A 12 29.07 -44.65 47.35
CA THR A 12 28.59 -43.28 47.10
C THR A 12 27.12 -43.15 47.53
N THR A 13 26.86 -42.38 48.57
CA THR A 13 25.50 -41.91 48.87
C THR A 13 25.14 -40.78 47.91
N ASN A 14 24.07 -40.97 47.14
CA ASN A 14 23.50 -39.91 46.31
C ASN A 14 22.96 -38.79 47.21
N ILE A 15 23.59 -37.63 47.17
CA ILE A 15 23.06 -36.41 47.80
C ILE A 15 21.93 -35.91 46.91
N THR A 16 20.69 -36.15 47.33
CA THR A 16 19.51 -35.54 46.70
C THR A 16 19.46 -34.08 47.11
N ILE A 17 19.80 -33.18 46.18
CA ILE A 17 19.64 -31.73 46.37
C ILE A 17 18.13 -31.42 46.35
N PRO A 18 17.55 -30.84 47.41
CA PRO A 18 16.14 -30.48 47.39
C PRO A 18 15.90 -29.34 46.38
N LYS A 19 14.85 -29.47 45.57
CA LYS A 19 14.44 -28.41 44.64
C LYS A 19 14.05 -27.17 45.44
N PHE A 20 14.78 -26.08 45.26
CA PHE A 20 14.45 -24.77 45.82
C PHE A 20 13.10 -24.29 45.25
N THR A 21 12.05 -24.34 46.06
CA THR A 21 10.78 -23.70 45.75
C THR A 21 10.93 -22.20 45.97
N LYS A 22 10.72 -21.40 44.92
CA LYS A 22 10.77 -19.93 45.03
C LYS A 22 9.77 -19.48 46.11
N PRO A 23 10.14 -18.57 47.02
CA PRO A 23 9.22 -18.06 48.01
C PRO A 23 8.04 -17.41 47.30
N ARG A 24 6.82 -17.80 47.70
CA ARG A 24 5.60 -17.18 47.22
C ARG A 24 5.60 -15.75 47.73
N TYR A 25 5.76 -14.76 46.83
CA TYR A 25 5.64 -13.36 47.20
C TYR A 25 4.28 -13.13 47.86
N GLN A 26 4.25 -13.01 49.18
CA GLN A 26 3.10 -12.50 49.87
C GLN A 26 3.02 -11.02 49.53
N THR A 27 2.09 -10.65 48.66
CA THR A 27 1.79 -9.24 48.41
C THR A 27 1.38 -8.63 49.74
N THR A 28 2.23 -7.77 50.31
CA THR A 28 1.87 -6.99 51.50
C THR A 28 0.72 -6.07 51.11
N LYS A 29 -0.52 -6.51 51.38
CA LYS A 29 -1.67 -5.62 51.30
C LYS A 29 -1.45 -4.57 52.39
N ILE A 30 -1.20 -3.33 51.98
CA ILE A 30 -1.18 -2.18 52.88
C ILE A 30 -2.52 -2.21 53.63
N ARG A 31 -2.49 -2.59 54.91
CA ARG A 31 -3.66 -2.46 55.79
C ARG A 31 -3.69 -1.00 56.20
N CYS A 32 -4.72 -0.28 55.77
CA CYS A 32 -4.96 1.11 56.12
C CYS A 32 -4.76 1.30 57.63
N ILE A 33 -3.76 2.08 58.01
CA ILE A 33 -3.49 2.45 59.40
C ILE A 33 -4.54 3.51 59.77
N GLY A 34 -5.62 3.11 60.45
CA GLY A 34 -6.47 3.93 61.35
C GLY A 34 -6.91 5.35 60.98
N TRP A 35 -6.75 5.81 59.75
CA TRP A 35 -6.90 7.24 59.37
C TRP A 35 -8.33 7.66 59.02
N ASP A 36 -9.27 6.72 58.96
CA ASP A 36 -10.70 6.98 58.74
C ASP A 36 -11.54 5.99 59.56
N PRO A 37 -11.70 6.22 60.89
CA PRO A 37 -12.44 5.32 61.77
C PRO A 37 -13.96 5.36 61.54
N GLU A 38 -14.49 6.46 61.03
CA GLU A 38 -15.92 6.66 60.74
C GLU A 38 -16.30 6.27 59.30
N GLY A 39 -15.31 5.92 58.46
CA GLY A 39 -15.52 5.45 57.10
C GLY A 39 -16.07 6.51 56.14
N VAL A 40 -15.86 7.80 56.44
CA VAL A 40 -16.43 8.93 55.70
C VAL A 40 -15.88 8.99 54.27
N LEU A 41 -14.66 8.51 54.05
CA LEU A 41 -13.96 8.59 52.76
C LEU A 41 -14.22 7.37 51.87
N GLY A 42 -14.84 6.31 52.41
CA GLY A 42 -15.12 5.08 51.68
C GLY A 42 -13.87 4.27 51.31
N PRO A 43 -14.04 3.09 50.68
CA PRO A 43 -12.92 2.26 50.29
C PRO A 43 -12.11 2.91 49.16
N PRO A 44 -10.77 2.72 49.13
CA PRO A 44 -9.92 3.28 48.09
C PRO A 44 -10.34 2.74 46.72
N GLN A 45 -10.73 3.65 45.81
CA GLN A 45 -11.10 3.28 44.45
C GLN A 45 -9.82 3.06 43.61
N ALA A 46 -9.63 1.83 43.13
CA ALA A 46 -8.49 1.50 42.27
C ALA A 46 -8.78 1.86 40.79
N GLY A 47 -7.72 2.00 39.99
CA GLY A 47 -7.85 2.10 38.52
C GLY A 47 -8.07 3.52 37.96
N HIS A 48 -7.89 4.57 38.77
CA HIS A 48 -7.96 5.96 38.29
C HIS A 48 -7.01 6.25 37.12
N ILE A 49 -5.78 5.74 37.20
CA ILE A 49 -4.77 5.89 36.13
C ILE A 49 -5.27 5.22 34.84
N SER A 50 -5.79 3.99 34.93
CA SER A 50 -6.30 3.26 33.76
C SER A 50 -7.49 3.96 33.12
N ARG A 51 -8.41 4.52 33.93
CA ARG A 51 -9.56 5.29 33.45
C ARG A 51 -9.13 6.57 32.73
N LEU A 52 -8.16 7.29 33.29
CA LEU A 52 -7.60 8.50 32.66
C LEU A 52 -6.86 8.18 31.37
N GLN A 53 -6.08 7.09 31.34
CA GLN A 53 -5.39 6.65 30.13
C GLN A 53 -6.37 6.24 29.03
N PHE A 54 -7.46 5.54 29.38
CA PHE A 54 -8.51 5.16 28.44
C PHE A 54 -9.23 6.40 27.89
N LYS A 55 -9.61 7.34 28.75
CA LYS A 55 -10.20 8.62 28.36
C LYS A 55 -9.29 9.40 27.40
N LYS A 56 -7.99 9.49 27.72
CA LYS A 56 -7.00 10.18 26.88
C LYS A 56 -6.81 9.52 25.50
N ARG A 57 -6.94 8.19 25.41
CA ARG A 57 -6.91 7.50 24.11
C ARG A 57 -8.15 7.82 23.28
N LEU A 58 -9.33 7.80 23.90
CA LEU A 58 -10.58 8.17 23.21
C LEU A 58 -10.56 9.63 22.73
N GLU A 59 -10.08 10.55 23.56
CA GLU A 59 -9.91 11.97 23.20
C GLU A 59 -8.90 12.13 22.07
N LYS A 60 -7.74 11.45 22.14
CA LYS A 60 -6.76 11.47 21.05
C LYS A 60 -7.33 10.91 19.74
N ASP A 61 -8.14 9.85 19.83
CA ASP A 61 -8.80 9.26 18.67
C ASP A 61 -9.88 10.19 18.09
N SER A 62 -10.63 10.92 18.93
CA SER A 62 -11.58 11.94 18.45
C SER A 62 -10.86 13.13 17.82
N ASP A 63 -9.80 13.64 18.45
CA ASP A 63 -9.01 14.75 17.92
C ASP A 63 -8.37 14.37 16.58
N ALA A 64 -7.86 13.15 16.46
CA ALA A 64 -7.29 12.63 15.22
C ALA A 64 -8.36 12.48 14.12
N ARG A 65 -9.56 12.01 14.47
CA ARG A 65 -10.71 11.93 13.56
C ARG A 65 -11.13 13.32 13.08
N ASP A 66 -11.24 14.27 13.99
CA ASP A 66 -11.65 15.64 13.68
C ASP A 66 -10.61 16.35 12.82
N ALA A 67 -9.32 16.17 13.12
CA ALA A 67 -8.23 16.71 12.31
C ALA A 67 -8.23 16.13 10.88
N PHE A 68 -8.42 14.81 10.76
CA PHE A 68 -8.56 14.15 9.46
C PHE A 68 -9.78 14.67 8.68
N GLN A 69 -10.93 14.82 9.35
CA GLN A 69 -12.13 15.39 8.73
C GLN A 69 -11.92 16.81 8.23
N ARG A 70 -11.21 17.66 9.00
CA ARG A 70 -10.88 19.02 8.57
C ARG A 70 -9.99 19.01 7.33
N GLN A 71 -8.97 18.16 7.28
CA GLN A 71 -8.11 18.02 6.10
C GLN A 71 -8.91 17.60 4.87
N VAL A 72 -9.79 16.61 5.00
CA VAL A 72 -10.68 16.17 3.91
C VAL A 72 -11.61 17.30 3.45
N GLN A 73 -12.16 18.08 4.39
CA GLN A 73 -13.01 19.24 4.06
C GLN A 73 -12.22 20.34 3.35
N GLU A 74 -11.02 20.67 3.82
CA GLU A 74 -10.15 21.66 3.20
C GLU A 74 -9.73 21.23 1.78
N GLU A 75 -9.35 19.97 1.58
CA GLU A 75 -9.06 19.44 0.24
C GLU A 75 -10.27 19.53 -0.68
N ARG A 76 -11.45 19.13 -0.19
CA ARG A 76 -12.70 19.24 -0.94
C ARG A 76 -12.98 20.69 -1.34
N GLN A 77 -12.87 21.63 -0.39
CA GLN A 77 -13.09 23.06 -0.64
C GLN A 77 -12.08 23.63 -1.63
N ARG A 78 -10.80 23.24 -1.54
CA ARG A 78 -9.78 23.64 -2.51
C ARG A 78 -10.13 23.16 -3.92
N ARG A 79 -10.58 21.92 -4.07
CA ARG A 79 -11.05 21.37 -5.36
C ARG A 79 -12.30 22.08 -5.87
N GLU A 80 -13.23 22.41 -4.99
CA GLU A 80 -14.42 23.20 -5.34
C GLU A 80 -14.05 24.62 -5.81
N ALA A 81 -13.14 25.29 -5.11
CA ALA A 81 -12.66 26.62 -5.49
C ALA A 81 -11.96 26.59 -6.85
N PHE A 82 -11.14 25.56 -7.10
CA PHE A 82 -10.51 25.35 -8.39
C PHE A 82 -11.54 25.18 -9.51
N ARG A 83 -12.57 24.35 -9.30
CA ARG A 83 -13.67 24.16 -10.26
C ARG A 83 -14.46 25.43 -10.53
N GLN A 84 -14.70 26.24 -9.51
CA GLN A 84 -15.39 27.53 -9.66
C GLN A 84 -14.57 28.56 -10.44
N SER A 85 -13.24 28.50 -10.32
CA SER A 85 -12.35 29.42 -11.05
C SER A 85 -12.24 29.10 -12.55
N ARG A 86 -12.50 27.86 -12.95
CA ARG A 86 -12.38 27.41 -14.34
C ARG A 86 -13.57 27.91 -15.18
N VAL A 87 -13.26 28.59 -16.28
CA VAL A 87 -14.24 29.08 -17.26
C VAL A 87 -14.43 28.03 -18.35
N ILE A 88 -15.68 27.64 -18.61
CA ILE A 88 -16.01 26.66 -19.66
C ILE A 88 -16.00 27.38 -21.02
N PRO A 89 -15.16 26.94 -21.98
CA PRO A 89 -15.16 27.50 -23.33
C PRO A 89 -16.40 27.07 -24.14
N ASP A 90 -16.78 27.89 -25.12
CA ASP A 90 -17.94 27.59 -25.97
C ASP A 90 -17.61 26.87 -27.29
N THR A 91 -16.38 26.99 -27.75
CA THR A 91 -15.89 26.36 -28.99
C THR A 91 -15.57 24.88 -28.78
N THR A 92 -15.84 24.04 -29.78
CA THR A 92 -15.52 22.60 -29.74
C THR A 92 -14.03 22.32 -29.54
N GLU A 93 -13.15 23.08 -30.20
CA GLU A 93 -11.70 23.00 -30.04
C GLU A 93 -11.27 23.33 -28.61
N GLY A 94 -11.73 24.48 -28.09
CA GLY A 94 -11.44 24.91 -26.71
C GLY A 94 -11.97 23.94 -25.66
N LEU A 95 -13.07 23.23 -25.93
CA LEU A 95 -13.57 22.17 -25.05
C LEU A 95 -12.65 20.94 -25.02
N VAL A 96 -12.01 20.59 -26.15
CA VAL A 96 -11.02 19.51 -26.19
C VAL A 96 -9.80 19.90 -25.36
N GLU A 97 -9.25 21.09 -25.58
CA GLU A 97 -8.10 21.60 -24.80
C GLU A 97 -8.42 21.65 -23.30
N PHE A 98 -9.59 22.18 -22.95
CA PHE A 98 -10.06 22.22 -21.56
C PHE A 98 -10.08 20.83 -20.91
N LEU A 99 -10.56 19.80 -21.61
CA LEU A 99 -10.60 18.44 -21.09
C LEU A 99 -9.21 17.80 -20.99
N LEU A 100 -8.29 18.10 -21.91
CA LEU A 100 -6.91 17.61 -21.88
C LEU A 100 -6.09 18.26 -20.76
N ASP A 101 -6.34 19.53 -20.46
CA ASP A 101 -5.71 20.27 -19.34
C ASP A 101 -6.38 19.97 -17.97
N THR A 102 -7.35 19.06 -17.94
CA THR A 102 -8.02 18.66 -16.70
C THR A 102 -7.30 17.49 -16.05
N GLU A 103 -7.06 17.60 -14.75
CA GLU A 103 -6.47 16.53 -13.95
C GLU A 103 -7.35 15.27 -13.98
N ALA A 104 -6.73 14.09 -13.92
CA ALA A 104 -7.42 12.80 -14.03
C ALA A 104 -8.53 12.61 -12.97
N GLN A 105 -8.42 13.26 -11.81
CA GLN A 105 -9.41 13.16 -10.72
C GLN A 105 -10.63 14.08 -10.97
N GLU A 106 -10.44 15.18 -11.70
CA GLU A 106 -11.49 16.17 -11.96
C GLU A 106 -12.14 15.98 -13.33
N ILE A 107 -11.48 15.25 -14.25
CA ILE A 107 -12.00 15.01 -15.60
C ILE A 107 -13.33 14.26 -15.56
N GLU A 108 -13.52 13.35 -14.60
CA GLU A 108 -14.79 12.64 -14.41
C GLU A 108 -15.93 13.61 -14.08
N PHE A 109 -15.65 14.59 -13.20
CA PHE A 109 -16.62 15.61 -12.83
C PHE A 109 -16.93 16.54 -14.00
N GLU A 110 -15.90 17.02 -14.71
CA GLU A 110 -16.11 17.91 -15.86
C GLU A 110 -16.83 17.19 -17.01
N ILE A 111 -16.54 15.91 -17.26
CA ILE A 111 -17.30 15.09 -18.22
C ILE A 111 -18.76 14.97 -17.79
N ALA A 112 -19.03 14.72 -16.51
CA ALA A 112 -20.40 14.64 -16.01
C ALA A 112 -21.15 15.97 -16.15
N ARG A 113 -20.47 17.10 -15.87
CA ARG A 113 -21.00 18.46 -15.99
C ARG A 113 -21.27 18.85 -17.46
N LEU A 114 -20.37 18.46 -18.36
CA LEU A 114 -20.41 18.82 -19.78
C LEU A 114 -21.13 17.78 -20.65
N ARG A 115 -21.67 16.71 -20.06
CA ARG A 115 -22.37 15.63 -20.76
C ARG A 115 -23.37 16.11 -21.83
N PRO A 116 -24.18 17.18 -21.63
CA PRO A 116 -25.08 17.68 -22.67
C PRO A 116 -24.38 18.35 -23.88
N ARG A 117 -23.13 18.81 -23.72
CA ARG A 117 -22.33 19.43 -24.79
C ARG A 117 -21.47 18.43 -25.54
N LEU A 118 -21.29 17.21 -25.00
CA LEU A 118 -20.59 16.10 -25.64
C LEU A 118 -21.49 15.43 -26.69
N ASN A 119 -21.81 16.18 -27.74
CA ASN A 119 -22.66 15.75 -28.85
C ASN A 119 -21.84 15.08 -29.97
N GLU A 120 -22.54 14.53 -30.97
CA GLU A 120 -21.90 13.88 -32.12
C GLU A 120 -20.95 14.80 -32.90
N GLU A 121 -21.25 16.10 -32.96
CA GLU A 121 -20.38 17.11 -33.57
C GLU A 121 -19.01 17.19 -32.88
N PHE A 122 -18.99 17.14 -31.54
CA PHE A 122 -17.77 17.13 -30.75
C PHE A 122 -16.94 15.87 -31.03
N PHE A 123 -17.56 14.70 -31.02
CA PHE A 123 -16.85 13.44 -31.29
C PHE A 123 -16.38 13.33 -32.75
N SER A 124 -17.12 13.91 -33.69
CA SER A 124 -16.72 13.98 -35.10
C SER A 124 -15.48 14.86 -35.26
N HIS A 125 -15.47 16.04 -34.61
CA HIS A 125 -14.31 16.91 -34.55
C HIS A 125 -13.09 16.20 -33.95
N LEU A 126 -13.27 15.52 -32.82
CA LEU A 126 -12.21 14.75 -32.14
C LEU A 126 -11.66 13.64 -33.04
N LYS A 127 -12.51 12.89 -33.74
CA LYS A 127 -12.06 11.85 -34.70
C LYS A 127 -11.26 12.43 -35.86
N LEU A 128 -11.62 13.62 -36.36
CA LEU A 128 -10.88 14.29 -37.41
C LEU A 128 -9.49 14.72 -36.92
N GLU A 129 -9.40 15.34 -35.74
CA GLU A 129 -8.11 15.73 -35.15
C GLU A 129 -7.21 14.52 -34.86
N LEU A 130 -7.78 13.44 -34.30
CA LEU A 130 -7.05 12.19 -34.15
C LEU A 130 -6.62 11.60 -35.50
N GLY A 131 -7.47 11.69 -36.52
CA GLY A 131 -7.11 11.29 -37.88
C GLY A 131 -5.91 12.08 -38.39
N LYS A 132 -5.97 13.42 -38.32
CA LYS A 132 -4.86 14.31 -38.70
C LYS A 132 -3.58 13.94 -37.94
N LEU A 133 -3.64 13.79 -36.62
CA LEU A 133 -2.47 13.39 -35.81
C LEU A 133 -1.94 12.00 -36.20
N ARG A 134 -2.82 11.01 -36.40
CA ARG A 134 -2.41 9.66 -36.82
C ARG A 134 -1.75 9.62 -38.19
N PHE A 135 -2.15 10.50 -39.11
CA PHE A 135 -1.54 10.60 -40.44
C PHE A 135 -0.34 11.57 -40.47
N ALA A 136 -0.30 12.54 -39.56
CA ALA A 136 0.81 13.49 -39.39
C ALA A 136 1.99 12.89 -38.62
N VAL A 137 1.73 11.95 -37.69
CA VAL A 137 2.74 10.97 -37.25
C VAL A 137 3.06 10.12 -38.46
N SER A 138 3.99 10.65 -39.23
CA SER A 138 4.43 10.07 -40.48
C SER A 138 4.77 8.60 -40.24
N LYS A 139 4.33 7.75 -41.16
CA LYS A 139 4.82 6.37 -41.25
C LYS A 139 6.35 6.32 -41.11
N THR A 140 7.06 7.40 -41.51
CA THR A 140 8.50 7.59 -41.31
C THR A 140 8.91 7.75 -39.86
N GLN A 141 8.22 8.47 -38.96
CA GLN A 141 8.59 8.49 -37.52
C GLN A 141 8.38 7.13 -36.84
N LEU A 142 7.31 6.41 -37.20
CA LEU A 142 7.10 5.04 -36.70
C LEU A 142 8.10 4.06 -37.33
N LEU A 143 8.45 4.22 -38.60
CA LEU A 143 9.53 3.47 -39.24
C LEU A 143 10.88 3.82 -38.65
N ASP A 144 11.17 5.08 -38.31
CA ASP A 144 12.40 5.51 -37.64
C ASP A 144 12.48 4.88 -36.25
N MET A 145 11.40 4.81 -35.47
CA MET A 145 11.37 4.10 -34.17
C MET A 145 11.48 2.57 -34.30
N VAL A 146 11.01 2.00 -35.42
CA VAL A 146 11.17 0.57 -35.76
C VAL A 146 12.59 0.27 -36.26
N GLU A 147 13.18 1.17 -37.06
CA GLU A 147 14.55 1.15 -37.58
C GLU A 147 15.57 1.36 -36.44
N LEU A 148 15.22 2.15 -35.42
CA LEU A 148 15.96 2.29 -34.17
C LEU A 148 15.76 1.10 -33.21
N ASN A 149 14.99 0.07 -33.60
CA ASN A 149 14.81 -1.19 -32.85
C ASN A 149 14.18 -1.05 -31.45
N GLU A 150 13.58 0.09 -31.10
CA GLU A 150 13.09 0.38 -29.74
C GLU A 150 11.80 -0.40 -29.42
N LEU A 151 10.90 -0.56 -30.39
CA LEU A 151 9.67 -1.35 -30.25
C LEU A 151 9.93 -2.86 -30.22
N ASN A 152 11.00 -3.30 -30.88
CA ASN A 152 11.37 -4.71 -30.94
C ASN A 152 11.96 -5.19 -29.60
N ARG A 153 12.70 -4.31 -28.89
CA ARG A 153 13.24 -4.65 -27.57
C ARG A 153 12.18 -4.66 -26.47
N SER A 154 11.30 -3.67 -26.44
CA SER A 154 10.23 -3.63 -25.43
C SER A 154 9.27 -4.83 -25.55
N LEU A 155 8.97 -5.23 -26.78
CA LEU A 155 8.15 -6.41 -27.03
C LEU A 155 8.88 -7.71 -26.67
N LEU A 156 10.19 -7.83 -26.95
CA LEU A 156 10.99 -8.95 -26.45
C LEU A 156 11.02 -9.02 -24.93
N THR A 157 11.18 -7.90 -24.23
CA THR A 157 11.23 -7.88 -22.76
C THR A 157 9.91 -8.34 -22.14
N LEU A 158 8.77 -7.93 -22.71
CA LEU A 158 7.45 -8.39 -22.26
C LEU A 158 7.23 -9.87 -22.55
N LEU A 159 7.72 -10.35 -23.70
CA LEU A 159 7.61 -11.75 -24.09
C LEU A 159 8.49 -12.64 -23.19
N ASP A 160 9.67 -12.17 -22.80
CA ASP A 160 10.55 -12.82 -21.83
C ASP A 160 9.93 -12.88 -20.42
N GLU A 161 9.30 -11.80 -19.96
CA GLU A 161 8.55 -11.76 -18.70
C GLU A 161 7.37 -12.75 -18.72
N ASN A 162 6.62 -12.81 -19.81
CA ASN A 162 5.50 -13.74 -19.98
C ASN A 162 5.92 -15.21 -20.08
N ILE A 163 7.05 -15.51 -20.70
CA ILE A 163 7.63 -16.88 -20.69
C ILE A 163 7.99 -17.26 -19.25
N SER A 164 8.64 -16.36 -18.50
CA SER A 164 9.04 -16.63 -17.12
C SER A 164 7.84 -16.86 -16.20
N SER A 165 6.77 -16.08 -16.35
CA SER A 165 5.53 -16.23 -15.57
C SER A 165 4.72 -17.48 -15.99
N ALA A 166 4.77 -17.88 -17.25
CA ALA A 166 4.18 -19.13 -17.74
C ALA A 166 4.88 -20.36 -17.15
N TYR A 167 6.22 -20.35 -17.04
CA TYR A 167 6.94 -21.41 -16.32
C TYR A 167 6.63 -21.44 -14.83
N GLN A 168 6.55 -20.28 -14.18
CA GLN A 168 6.15 -20.19 -12.77
C GLN A 168 4.73 -20.71 -12.51
N SER A 169 3.82 -20.55 -13.48
CA SER A 169 2.45 -21.05 -13.41
C SER A 169 2.25 -22.47 -13.97
N ASN A 170 3.33 -23.21 -14.24
CA ASN A 170 3.34 -24.57 -14.80
C ASN A 170 2.61 -24.70 -16.16
N GLN A 171 2.51 -23.63 -16.94
CA GLN A 171 1.93 -23.62 -18.28
C GLN A 171 2.98 -23.88 -19.36
N THR A 172 3.54 -25.10 -19.37
CA THR A 172 4.67 -25.47 -20.23
C THR A 172 4.38 -25.36 -21.73
N ALA A 173 3.19 -25.76 -22.18
CA ALA A 173 2.81 -25.67 -23.59
C ALA A 173 2.71 -24.22 -24.11
N ALA A 174 2.26 -23.28 -23.26
CA ALA A 174 2.20 -21.86 -23.61
C ALA A 174 3.60 -21.24 -23.65
N ALA A 175 4.46 -21.61 -22.70
CA ALA A 175 5.86 -21.17 -22.67
C ALA A 175 6.62 -21.62 -23.93
N GLU A 176 6.50 -22.89 -24.33
CA GLU A 176 7.14 -23.43 -25.54
C GLU A 176 6.66 -22.74 -26.84
N TYR A 177 5.38 -22.35 -26.91
CA TYR A 177 4.86 -21.58 -28.05
C TYR A 177 5.44 -20.16 -28.07
N MET A 178 5.50 -19.49 -26.92
CA MET A 178 6.08 -18.16 -26.79
C MET A 178 7.59 -18.17 -27.10
N GLU A 179 8.34 -19.20 -26.72
CA GLU A 179 9.75 -19.35 -27.10
C GLU A 179 9.94 -19.46 -28.63
N LYS A 180 9.03 -20.14 -29.33
CA LYS A 180 9.05 -20.19 -30.80
C LYS A 180 8.80 -18.81 -31.41
N LEU A 181 7.84 -18.06 -30.87
CA LEU A 181 7.58 -16.68 -31.29
C LEU A 181 8.79 -15.76 -31.05
N ARG A 182 9.45 -15.91 -29.90
CA ARG A 182 10.69 -15.21 -29.57
C ARG A 182 11.78 -15.48 -30.59
N GLY A 183 12.00 -16.75 -30.95
CA GLY A 183 12.99 -17.16 -31.95
C GLY A 183 12.70 -16.61 -33.35
N ILE A 184 11.42 -16.57 -33.74
CA ILE A 184 10.99 -15.95 -35.01
C ILE A 184 11.26 -14.44 -34.98
N MET A 185 10.89 -13.76 -33.89
CA MET A 185 11.10 -12.31 -33.75
C MET A 185 12.57 -11.93 -33.78
N LEU A 186 13.44 -12.67 -33.08
CA LEU A 186 14.89 -12.46 -33.14
C LEU A 186 15.47 -12.56 -34.55
N LYS A 187 14.85 -13.35 -35.44
CA LYS A 187 15.27 -13.48 -36.84
C LYS A 187 14.96 -12.21 -37.67
N TYR A 188 13.92 -11.47 -37.29
CA TYR A 188 13.48 -10.25 -37.99
C TYR A 188 13.96 -8.96 -37.33
N ILE A 189 14.49 -9.06 -36.10
CA ILE A 189 15.28 -8.00 -35.47
C ILE A 189 16.63 -7.97 -36.18
N THR A 190 16.71 -7.12 -37.20
CA THR A 190 17.95 -6.83 -37.92
C THR A 190 18.84 -5.98 -37.02
N VAL A 191 20.11 -6.38 -36.90
CA VAL A 191 21.18 -5.58 -36.27
C VAL A 191 21.65 -4.53 -37.26
#